data_AF-A0A2U2ZUH8-F1
#
_entry.id   AF-A0A2U2ZUH8-F1
#
_cell.length_a   1.000
_cell.length_b   1.000
_cell.length_c   1.000
_cell.angle_alpha   90.00
_cell.angle_beta   90.00
_cell.angle_gamma   90.00
#
_symmetry.space_group_name_H-M   'P 1'
#
loop_
_entity.id
_entity.type
_entity.pdbx_description
1 polymer ?
#
loop_
_entity_poly.entity_id
_entity_poly.type
_entity_poly.pdbx_seq_one_letter_code
_entity_poly.pdbx_strand_id
1 'polypeptide(L)' 'MTDLARPFQLHLPGERILHGAQFPSGRVLIDGDEDEQVHPLYAISLGAALESFPGGVVLWPEDLAKHRASGRG' A
#
# COMPACT_ATOMS: atom_id res chain seq x y z
N MET A 1 -24.97 0.45 -2.23
CA MET A 1 -23.58 0.60 -2.70
C MET A 1 -22.70 -0.09 -1.68
N THR A 2 -22.08 -1.20 -2.05
CA THR A 2 -21.05 -1.83 -1.22
C THR A 2 -19.80 -0.99 -1.44
N ASP A 3 -19.39 -0.22 -0.43
CA ASP A 3 -18.14 0.51 -0.50
C ASP A 3 -16.99 -0.52 -0.45
N LEU A 4 -16.23 -0.60 -1.54
CA LEU A 4 -15.18 -1.60 -1.70
C LEU A 4 -13.88 -1.06 -1.08
N ALA A 5 -13.01 -1.96 -0.65
CA ALA A 5 -11.70 -1.56 -0.14
C ALA A 5 -10.92 -0.81 -1.23
N ARG A 6 -10.28 0.30 -0.84
CA ARG A 6 -9.44 1.11 -1.72
C ARG A 6 -8.03 0.52 -1.76
N PRO A 7 -7.56 0.03 -2.94
CA PRO A 7 -6.23 -0.54 -3.04
C PRO A 7 -5.15 0.55 -2.99
N PHE A 8 -3.94 0.18 -2.56
CA PHE A 8 -2.74 1.01 -2.61
C PHE A 8 -1.48 0.17 -2.82
N GLN A 9 -0.39 0.83 -3.19
CA GLN A 9 0.96 0.26 -3.17
C GLN A 9 1.76 0.86 -2.02
N LEU A 10 2.55 0.04 -1.34
CA LEU A 10 3.51 0.46 -0.33
C LEU A 10 4.92 0.28 -0.89
N HIS A 11 5.56 1.40 -1.20
CA HIS A 11 6.92 1.46 -1.74
C HIS A 11 7.89 1.53 -0.57
N LEU A 12 8.70 0.50 -0.40
CA LEU A 12 9.69 0.36 0.65
C LEU A 12 11.09 0.70 0.10
N PRO A 13 12.06 1.06 0.98
CA PRO A 13 13.45 1.21 0.58
C PRO A 13 13.97 -0.07 -0.12
N GLY A 14 14.84 0.11 -1.12
CA GLY A 14 15.42 -1.02 -1.87
C GLY A 14 14.55 -1.53 -3.02
N GLU A 15 13.71 -0.66 -3.61
CA GLU A 15 12.84 -0.97 -4.77
C GLU A 15 11.76 -2.02 -4.52
N ARG A 16 11.45 -2.28 -3.24
CA ARG A 16 10.44 -3.24 -2.86
C ARG A 16 9.04 -2.62 -2.86
N ILE A 17 8.07 -3.35 -3.40
CA ILE A 17 6.68 -2.91 -3.47
C ILE A 17 5.78 -3.97 -2.86
N LEU A 18 5.07 -3.61 -1.80
CA LEU A 18 3.96 -4.41 -1.25
C LEU A 18 2.62 -3.85 -1.74
N HIS A 19 1.60 -4.70 -1.73
CA HIS A 19 0.24 -4.30 -2.07
C HIS A 19 -0.63 -4.28 -0.83
N GLY A 20 -1.61 -3.38 -0.78
CA GLY A 20 -2.55 -3.33 0.34
C GLY A 20 -3.90 -2.76 -0.04
N ALA A 21 -4.83 -2.84 0.90
CA ALA A 21 -6.18 -2.32 0.76
C ALA A 21 -6.64 -1.64 2.05
N GLN A 22 -7.19 -0.44 1.93
CA GLN A 22 -7.85 0.28 3.01
C GLN A 22 -9.37 0.08 2.90
N PHE A 23 -9.96 -0.51 3.93
CA PHE A 23 -11.39 -0.72 4.01
C PHE A 23 -12.11 0.59 4.38
N PRO A 24 -13.41 0.74 4.05
CA PRO A 24 -14.21 1.91 4.47
C PRO A 24 -14.23 2.13 5.99
N SER A 25 -14.01 1.07 6.76
CA SER A 25 -13.85 1.13 8.22
C SER A 25 -12.54 1.79 8.69
N GLY A 26 -11.65 2.17 7.76
CA GLY A 26 -10.32 2.69 8.04
C GLY A 26 -9.25 1.61 8.26
N ARG A 27 -9.66 0.36 8.50
CA ARG A 27 -8.76 -0.78 8.67
C ARG A 27 -7.98 -1.06 7.39
N VAL A 28 -6.82 -1.69 7.53
CA VAL A 28 -5.89 -1.94 6.44
C VAL A 28 -5.45 -3.40 6.44
N LEU A 29 -5.34 -3.96 5.25
CA LEU A 29 -4.63 -5.20 4.97
C LEU A 29 -3.44 -4.87 4.07
N ILE A 30 -2.25 -5.33 4.42
CA ILE A 30 -1.09 -5.36 3.53
C ILE A 30 -0.84 -6.83 3.21
N ASP A 31 -0.82 -7.13 1.92
CA ASP A 31 -0.44 -8.44 1.43
C ASP A 31 1.02 -8.68 1.76
N GLY A 32 1.26 -9.87 2.31
CA GLY A 32 2.60 -10.33 2.58
C GLY A 32 3.31 -10.66 1.29
N ASP A 33 4.59 -10.94 1.41
CA ASP A 33 5.40 -11.42 0.31
C ASP A 33 6.20 -12.60 0.86
N GLU A 34 5.74 -13.80 0.49
CA GLU A 34 6.23 -15.07 1.00
C GLU A 34 7.67 -15.34 0.56
N ASP A 35 8.06 -14.88 -0.63
CA ASP A 35 9.42 -15.02 -1.16
C ASP A 35 10.44 -14.27 -0.30
N GLU A 36 9.99 -13.19 0.34
CA GLU A 36 10.80 -12.31 1.16
C GLU A 36 10.45 -12.36 2.66
N GLN A 37 9.73 -13.40 3.10
CA GLN A 37 9.33 -13.64 4.49
C GLN A 37 8.55 -12.48 5.14
N VAL A 38 7.82 -11.68 4.36
CA VAL A 38 6.91 -10.67 4.92
C VAL A 38 5.54 -11.29 5.08
N HIS A 39 5.11 -11.39 6.34
CA HIS A 39 3.79 -11.90 6.65
C HIS A 39 2.71 -10.85 6.32
N PRO A 40 1.51 -11.28 5.90
CA PRO A 40 0.37 -10.39 5.76
C PRO A 40 0.11 -9.64 7.06
N LEU A 41 -0.12 -8.33 6.96
CA LEU A 41 -0.34 -7.46 8.11
C LEU A 41 -1.75 -6.90 8.08
N TYR A 42 -2.46 -7.02 9.21
CA TYR A 42 -3.76 -6.40 9.43
C TYR A 42 -3.64 -5.31 10.50
N ALA A 43 -4.08 -4.10 10.18
CA ALA A 43 -4.00 -2.95 11.07
C ALA A 43 -5.33 -2.21 11.18
N ILE A 44 -5.52 -1.52 12.31
CA ILE A 44 -6.71 -0.69 12.56
C ILE A 44 -6.72 0.59 11.73
N SER A 45 -5.56 1.03 11.24
CA SER A 45 -5.39 2.21 10.40
C SER A 45 -4.13 2.08 9.56
N LEU A 46 -4.01 2.90 8.52
CA LEU A 46 -2.81 2.97 7.69
C LEU A 46 -1.60 3.47 8.50
N GLY A 47 -1.78 4.44 9.40
CA GLY A 47 -0.70 4.93 10.26
C GLY A 47 -0.11 3.81 11.12
N ALA A 48 -0.97 3.02 11.76
CA ALA A 48 -0.53 1.86 12.56
C ALA A 48 0.18 0.79 11.70
N ALA A 49 -0.24 0.60 10.45
CA ALA A 49 0.45 -0.30 9.55
C ALA A 49 1.88 0.19 9.23
N LEU A 50 2.04 1.49 8.98
CA LEU A 50 3.33 2.10 8.59
C LEU A 50 4.38 2.07 9.71
N GLU A 51 3.99 1.90 10.97
CA GLU A 51 4.95 1.65 12.06
C GLU A 51 5.77 0.37 11.84
N SER A 52 5.23 -0.61 11.09
CA SER A 52 5.95 -1.85 10.72
C SER A 52 6.87 -1.69 9.51
N PHE A 53 6.81 -0.55 8.81
CA PHE A 53 7.46 -0.33 7.52
C PHE A 53 8.21 1.02 7.48
N PRO A 54 9.35 1.13 8.17
CA PRO A 54 10.09 2.39 8.24
C PRO A 54 10.58 2.83 6.85
N GLY A 55 10.29 4.08 6.50
CA GLY A 55 10.59 4.65 5.18
C GLY A 55 9.61 4.24 4.07
N GLY A 56 8.53 3.53 4.40
CA GLY A 56 7.50 3.16 3.45
C GLY A 56 6.65 4.34 2.99
N VAL A 57 6.44 4.45 1.68
CA VAL A 57 5.60 5.46 1.05
C VAL A 57 4.38 4.80 0.43
N VAL A 58 3.19 5.32 0.76
CA VAL A 58 1.93 4.82 0.23
C VAL A 58 1.58 5.58 -1.05
N LEU A 59 1.36 4.86 -2.14
CA LEU A 59 0.88 5.40 -3.40
C LEU A 59 -0.52 4.89 -3.70
N TRP A 60 -1.43 5.84 -3.94
CA TRP A 60 -2.79 5.54 -4.35
C TRP A 60 -2.88 5.42 -5.88
N PRO A 61 -3.87 4.69 -6.42
CA PRO A 61 -4.04 4.50 -7.87
C PRO A 61 -4.04 5.81 -8.67
N GLU A 62 -4.64 6.87 -8.14
CA GLU A 62 -4.67 8.19 -8.77
C GLU A 62 -3.30 8.89 -8.80
N ASP A 63 -2.38 8.55 -7.91
CA ASP A 63 -1.03 9.11 -7.86
C ASP A 63 -0.10 8.36 -8.83
N LEU A 64 -0.29 7.04 -8.96
CA LEU A 64 0.39 6.20 -9.96
C LEU A 64 0.04 6.63 -11.40
N ALA A 65 -1.22 6.98 -11.64
CA ALA A 65 -1.67 7.45 -12.95
C ALA A 65 -0.95 8.74 -13.39
N LYS A 66 -0.68 9.65 -12.44
CA LYS A 66 0.03 10.90 -12.70
C LYS A 66 1.52 10.67 -13.01
N HIS A 67 2.18 9.74 -12.31
CA HIS A 67 3.57 9.41 -12.57
C HIS A 67 3.81 8.79 -13.95
N ARG A 68 2.87 7.99 -14.47
CA ARG A 68 2.96 7.41 -15.81
C ARG A 68 2.74 8.42 -16.94
N ALA A 69 1.92 9.46 -16.71
CA ALA A 69 1.65 10.49 -17.71
C ALA A 69 2.83 11.46 -17.93
N SER A 70 3.67 11.67 -16.92
CA SER A 70 4.83 12.58 -16.97
C SER A 70 6.11 11.98 -17.59
N GLY A 71 6.14 10.67 -17.88
CA GLY A 71 7.32 9.99 -18.45
C GLY A 71 7.40 9.93 -19.99
N ARG A 72 6.49 10.60 -20.70
CA ARG A 72 6.57 10.82 -22.16
C ARG A 72 6.85 12.29 -22.42
N GLY A 73 8.12 12.68 -22.40
CA GLY A 73 8.61 14.00 -22.78
C GLY A 73 10.01 13.86 -23.34
#